data_AF-A0A7S0CHF1-F1
#
_entry.id   AF-A0A7S0CHF1-F1
#
_cell.length_a   1.000
_cell.length_b   1.000
_cell.length_c   1.000
_cell.angle_alpha   90.00
_cell.angle_beta   90.00
_cell.angle_gamma   90.00
#
_symmetry.space_group_name_H-M   'P 1'
#
loop_
_entity.id
_entity.type
_entity.pdbx_description
1 polymer ?
#
loop_
_entity_poly.entity_id
_entity_poly.type
_entity_poly.pdbx_seq_one_letter_code
_entity_poly.pdbx_strand_id
1 'polypeptide(L)'
;KSLYRFQYQHKLTHQQVHFVSSDLLDHDWWTNGTVVYVPNLLFDDSLKEQIEEKAIKVQPGAYLICLKKFHSVAFNAKFDLITERPVAMSWGESNVYIYQRQTK
;
A
#
# COMPACT_ATOMS: atom_id res chain seq x y z
N LYS A 1 -22.22 -10.65 -7.43
CA LYS A 1 -20.97 -11.21 -8.00
C LYS A 1 -20.15 -10.05 -8.57
N SER A 2 -18.87 -9.91 -8.21
CA SER A 2 -18.03 -8.79 -8.70
C SER A 2 -17.72 -8.95 -10.19
N LEU A 3 -18.16 -7.99 -11.01
CA LEU A 3 -17.83 -7.92 -12.44
C LEU A 3 -16.32 -7.81 -12.67
N TYR A 4 -15.63 -7.07 -11.78
CA TYR A 4 -14.18 -6.96 -11.78
C TYR A 4 -13.52 -8.35 -11.63
N ARG A 5 -13.92 -9.13 -10.62
CA ARG A 5 -13.36 -10.48 -10.44
C ARG A 5 -13.58 -11.35 -11.69
N PHE A 6 -14.78 -11.33 -12.26
CA PHE A 6 -15.07 -12.09 -13.48
C PHE A 6 -14.16 -11.68 -14.67
N GLN A 7 -13.95 -10.38 -14.84
CA GLN A 7 -13.16 -9.81 -15.93
C GLN A 7 -11.64 -10.04 -15.78
N TYR A 8 -11.13 -10.16 -14.56
CA TYR A 8 -9.69 -10.26 -14.33
C TYR A 8 -9.22 -11.66 -13.98
N GLN A 9 -10.07 -12.52 -13.43
CA GLN A 9 -9.66 -13.85 -12.96
C GLN A 9 -9.04 -14.72 -14.08
N HIS A 10 -9.51 -14.58 -15.32
CA HIS A 10 -8.98 -15.31 -16.48
C HIS A 10 -7.72 -14.68 -17.09
N LYS A 11 -7.34 -13.47 -16.65
CA LYS A 11 -6.14 -12.76 -17.11
C LYS A 11 -4.96 -12.92 -16.16
N LEU A 12 -5.15 -13.60 -15.03
CA LEU A 12 -4.11 -13.79 -14.04
C LEU A 12 -3.06 -14.78 -14.55
N THR A 13 -1.81 -14.33 -14.58
CA THR A 13 -0.64 -15.19 -14.82
C THR A 13 -0.31 -16.08 -13.62
N HIS A 14 -0.74 -15.69 -12.41
CA HIS A 14 -0.50 -16.42 -11.17
C HIS A 14 -1.79 -17.00 -10.61
N GLN A 15 -1.70 -18.23 -10.08
CA GLN A 15 -2.86 -18.96 -9.57
C GLN A 15 -3.25 -18.57 -8.13
N GLN A 16 -2.31 -18.01 -7.35
CA GLN A 16 -2.51 -17.65 -5.94
C GLN A 16 -2.88 -16.17 -5.81
N VAL A 17 -3.99 -15.77 -6.42
CA VAL A 17 -4.51 -14.41 -6.35
C VAL A 17 -5.89 -14.43 -5.70
N HIS A 18 -6.03 -13.66 -4.63
CA HIS A 18 -7.26 -13.54 -3.88
C HIS A 18 -7.88 -12.17 -4.13
N PHE A 19 -9.10 -12.15 -4.68
CA PHE A 19 -9.89 -10.93 -4.80
C PHE A 19 -10.80 -10.79 -3.58
N VAL A 20 -10.66 -9.67 -2.90
CA VAL A 20 -11.43 -9.32 -1.71
C VAL A 20 -12.32 -8.13 -2.04
N SER A 21 -13.60 -8.23 -1.67
CA SER A 21 -14.54 -7.11 -1.73
C SER A 21 -14.80 -6.65 -0.30
N SER A 22 -14.02 -5.68 0.16
CA SER A 22 -14.05 -5.16 1.53
C SER A 22 -13.68 -3.68 1.52
N ASP A 23 -13.93 -3.01 2.64
CA ASP A 23 -13.21 -1.78 2.96
C ASP A 23 -11.72 -2.11 3.18
N LEU A 24 -10.85 -1.28 2.64
CA LEU A 24 -9.39 -1.37 2.77
C LEU A 24 -8.96 -1.29 4.24
N LEU A 25 -9.62 -0.44 5.01
CA LEU A 25 -9.30 -0.17 6.40
C LEU A 25 -9.79 -1.29 7.32
N ASP A 26 -10.88 -1.99 6.98
CA ASP A 26 -11.50 -2.98 7.86
C ASP A 26 -10.99 -4.41 7.67
N HIS A 27 -10.06 -4.64 6.75
CA HIS A 27 -9.53 -5.98 6.53
C HIS A 27 -8.30 -6.28 7.40
N ASP A 28 -8.16 -7.51 7.84
CA ASP A 28 -7.07 -8.00 8.70
C ASP A 28 -5.72 -8.29 7.98
N TRP A 29 -5.67 -8.19 6.64
CA TRP A 29 -4.51 -8.64 5.86
C TRP A 29 -3.26 -7.79 6.10
N TRP A 30 -3.42 -6.55 6.62
CA TRP A 30 -2.31 -5.65 6.96
C TRP A 30 -1.26 -6.34 7.82
N THR A 31 -1.68 -7.15 8.79
CA THR A 31 -0.77 -7.83 9.73
C THR A 31 0.11 -8.91 9.09
N ASN A 32 -0.30 -9.43 7.93
CA ASN A 32 0.39 -10.50 7.20
C ASN A 32 1.06 -9.99 5.90
N GLY A 33 0.91 -8.71 5.57
CA GLY A 33 1.49 -8.11 4.38
C GLY A 33 3.01 -7.97 4.51
N THR A 34 3.76 -8.61 3.62
CA THR A 34 5.22 -8.46 3.51
C THR A 34 5.61 -7.38 2.50
N VAL A 35 4.80 -7.17 1.47
CA VAL A 35 4.89 -6.06 0.53
C VAL A 35 3.48 -5.52 0.33
N VAL A 36 3.30 -4.25 0.66
CA VAL A 36 2.02 -3.56 0.57
C VAL A 36 2.15 -2.47 -0.47
N TYR A 37 1.41 -2.61 -1.57
CA TYR A 37 1.34 -1.57 -2.59
C TYR A 37 0.01 -0.85 -2.46
N VAL A 38 0.08 0.45 -2.13
CA VAL A 38 -1.08 1.32 -2.11
C VAL A 38 -0.82 2.46 -3.11
N PRO A 39 -1.27 2.32 -4.37
CA PRO A 39 -1.18 3.39 -5.36
C PRO A 39 -2.10 4.55 -4.96
N ASN A 40 -1.60 5.36 -4.03
CA ASN A 40 -2.37 6.40 -3.40
C ASN A 40 -2.48 7.61 -4.32
N LEU A 41 -3.64 7.78 -4.96
CA LEU A 41 -4.10 9.08 -5.46
C LEU A 41 -4.63 9.99 -4.33
N LEU A 42 -4.54 9.55 -3.06
CA LEU A 42 -5.18 10.14 -1.88
C LEU A 42 -5.15 11.68 -1.88
N PHE A 43 -6.32 12.26 -2.15
CA PHE A 43 -6.64 13.67 -1.95
C PHE A 43 -7.21 13.92 -0.54
N ASP A 44 -7.44 12.85 0.23
CA ASP A 44 -8.05 12.90 1.56
C ASP A 44 -7.00 12.59 2.63
N ASP A 45 -6.70 13.60 3.44
CA ASP A 45 -5.77 13.50 4.55
C ASP A 45 -6.26 12.54 5.64
N SER A 46 -7.57 12.43 5.86
CA SER A 46 -8.14 11.51 6.85
C SER A 46 -7.91 10.05 6.46
N LEU A 47 -8.10 9.71 5.18
CA LEU A 47 -7.82 8.36 4.69
C LEU A 47 -6.31 8.05 4.74
N LYS A 48 -5.47 9.05 4.50
CA LYS A 48 -4.02 8.91 4.61
C LYS A 48 -3.60 8.58 6.04
N GLU A 49 -4.11 9.30 7.03
CA GLU A 49 -3.84 9.04 8.46
C GLU A 49 -4.30 7.62 8.85
N GLN A 50 -5.50 7.22 8.43
CA GLN A 50 -6.00 5.87 8.70
C GLN A 50 -5.14 4.78 8.04
N ILE A 51 -4.61 5.02 6.84
CA ILE A 51 -3.66 4.09 6.19
C ILE A 51 -2.35 4.03 6.98
N GLU A 52 -1.82 5.16 7.48
CA GLU A 52 -0.63 5.15 8.33
C GLU A 52 -0.86 4.28 9.59
N GLU A 53 -2.03 4.38 10.24
CA GLU A 53 -2.41 3.55 11.39
C GLU A 53 -2.53 2.06 11.07
N LYS A 54 -2.95 1.69 9.86
CA LYS A 54 -2.98 0.28 9.43
C LYS A 54 -1.58 -0.20 9.06
N ALA A 55 -0.81 0.65 8.38
CA ALA A 55 0.54 0.33 7.93
C ALA A 55 1.50 0.06 9.09
N ILE A 56 1.40 0.74 10.23
CA ILE A 56 2.26 0.45 11.40
C ILE A 56 2.10 -0.97 11.96
N LYS A 57 0.98 -1.66 11.63
CA LYS A 57 0.67 -3.02 12.07
C LYS A 57 1.26 -4.11 11.16
N VAL A 58 1.85 -3.74 10.02
CA VAL A 58 2.56 -4.70 9.18
C VAL A 58 3.79 -5.26 9.92
N GLN A 59 4.25 -6.43 9.50
CA GLN A 59 5.37 -7.08 10.15
C GLN A 59 6.68 -6.28 9.99
N PRO A 60 7.59 -6.34 10.99
CA PRO A 60 8.95 -5.86 10.85
C PRO A 60 9.61 -6.39 9.57
N GLY A 61 10.31 -5.52 8.83
CA GLY A 61 10.92 -5.83 7.55
C GLY A 61 10.02 -5.72 6.32
N ALA A 62 8.70 -5.57 6.48
CA ALA A 62 7.77 -5.41 5.36
C ALA A 62 7.98 -4.10 4.59
N TYR A 63 7.62 -4.09 3.31
CA TYR A 63 7.70 -2.92 2.45
C TYR A 63 6.34 -2.27 2.23
N LEU A 64 6.31 -0.94 2.24
CA LEU A 64 5.15 -0.15 1.83
C LEU A 64 5.54 0.71 0.62
N ILE A 65 4.81 0.56 -0.48
CA ILE A 65 5.04 1.28 -1.73
C ILE A 65 3.82 2.18 -1.99
N CYS A 66 4.04 3.48 -2.13
CA CYS A 66 2.98 4.46 -2.33
C CYS A 66 3.41 5.63 -3.24
N LEU A 67 2.44 6.44 -3.66
CA LEU A 67 2.66 7.60 -4.53
C LEU A 67 2.64 8.96 -3.78
N LYS A 68 2.51 8.92 -2.45
CA LYS A 68 2.48 10.09 -1.57
C LYS A 68 3.31 9.83 -0.32
N LYS A 69 4.05 10.85 0.14
CA LYS A 69 4.80 10.77 1.40
C LYS A 69 3.87 10.73 2.60
N PHE A 70 4.20 9.88 3.56
CA PHE A 70 3.61 9.88 4.90
C PHE A 70 4.40 10.82 5.82
N HIS A 71 3.70 11.48 6.74
CA HIS A 71 4.28 12.55 7.55
C HIS A 71 4.06 12.40 9.05
N SER A 72 3.20 11.49 9.51
CA SER A 72 3.02 11.35 10.96
C SER A 72 4.29 10.87 11.65
N VAL A 73 4.46 11.37 12.87
CA VAL A 73 5.56 10.98 13.76
C VAL A 73 5.48 9.48 14.07
N ALA A 74 4.27 8.95 14.28
CA ALA A 74 4.06 7.54 14.58
C ALA A 74 4.51 6.62 13.44
N PHE A 75 4.18 6.97 12.19
CA PHE A 75 4.62 6.23 11.01
C PHE A 75 6.14 6.31 10.83
N ASN A 76 6.70 7.53 10.84
CA ASN A 76 8.12 7.76 10.62
C ASN A 76 9.02 7.20 11.75
N ALA A 77 8.47 6.95 12.94
CA ALA A 77 9.18 6.26 14.02
C ALA A 77 9.27 4.73 13.80
N LYS A 78 8.54 4.17 12.84
CA LYS A 78 8.47 2.73 12.57
C LYS A 78 8.94 2.34 11.16
N PHE A 79 9.01 3.29 10.25
CA PHE A 79 9.36 3.09 8.86
C PHE A 79 10.52 3.98 8.43
N ASP A 80 11.43 3.40 7.65
CA ASP A 80 12.50 4.12 6.99
C ASP A 80 12.14 4.33 5.52
N LEU A 81 12.28 5.55 5.00
CA LEU A 81 12.15 5.83 3.57
C LEU A 81 13.41 5.34 2.86
N ILE A 82 13.29 4.26 2.08
CA ILE A 82 14.40 3.62 1.36
C ILE A 82 14.62 4.24 -0.01
N THR A 83 13.55 4.63 -0.69
CA THR A 83 13.63 5.18 -2.05
C THR A 83 12.54 6.22 -2.27
N GLU A 84 12.93 7.33 -2.85
CA GLU A 84 12.06 8.33 -3.45
C GLU A 84 12.55 8.54 -4.88
N ARG A 85 11.68 8.31 -5.87
CA ARG A 85 12.03 8.58 -7.27
C ARG A 85 10.83 9.01 -8.11
N PRO A 86 11.00 9.94 -9.05
CA PRO A 86 10.00 10.21 -10.07
C PRO A 86 9.89 9.01 -11.02
N VAL A 87 8.66 8.68 -11.40
CA VAL A 87 8.33 7.63 -12.36
C VAL A 87 7.29 8.18 -13.33
N ALA A 88 7.54 8.00 -14.62
CA ALA A 88 6.57 8.30 -15.66
C ALA A 88 5.42 7.30 -15.60
N MET A 89 4.20 7.79 -15.39
CA MET A 89 2.96 7.02 -15.43
C MET A 89 2.20 7.32 -16.73
N SER A 90 1.19 6.51 -17.06
CA SER A 90 0.34 6.76 -18.23
C SER A 90 -0.50 8.05 -18.12
N TRP A 91 -0.51 8.69 -16.95
CA TRP A 91 -1.24 9.93 -16.65
C TRP A 91 -0.31 11.07 -16.20
N GLY A 92 0.99 10.99 -16.50
CA GLY A 92 1.99 11.99 -16.12
C GLY A 92 3.00 11.47 -15.11
N GLU A 93 3.89 12.35 -14.65
CA GLU A 93 4.93 11.97 -13.69
C GLU A 93 4.39 11.92 -12.25
N SER A 94 4.84 10.93 -11.49
CA SER A 94 4.52 10.81 -10.07
C SER A 94 5.72 10.27 -9.31
N ASN A 95 5.90 10.73 -8.07
CA ASN A 95 6.92 10.16 -7.20
C ASN A 95 6.44 8.83 -6.62
N VAL A 96 7.31 7.83 -6.66
CA VAL A 96 7.14 6.58 -5.93
C VAL A 96 8.00 6.63 -4.68
N TYR A 97 7.37 6.30 -3.55
CA TYR A 97 7.99 6.19 -2.24
C TYR A 97 7.99 4.73 -1.82
N ILE A 98 9.15 4.23 -1.43
CA ILE A 98 9.33 2.88 -0.90
C ILE A 98 9.82 3.01 0.53
N TYR A 99 8.99 2.57 1.46
CA TYR A 99 9.29 2.51 2.88
C TYR A 99 9.55 1.07 3.30
N GLN A 100 10.43 0.87 4.28
CA GLN A 100 10.64 -0.42 4.93
C GLN A 100 10.32 -0.30 6.42
N ARG A 101 9.52 -1.24 6.93
CA ARG A 101 9.22 -1.36 8.35
C ARG A 101 10.50 -1.79 9.08
N GLN A 102 10.92 -1.02 10.09
CA GLN A 102 12.10 -1.32 10.89
C GLN A 102 12.01 -2.72 11.53
N THR A 103 13.13 -3.45 11.54
CA THR A 103 13.25 -4.82 12.07
C THR A 103 13.59 -4.89 13.56
N LYS A 104 13.85 -3.75 14.20
CA LYS A 104 14.27 -3.63 15.61
C LYS A 104 13.09 -3.54 16.57
#